data_AF-A0A6G1B6Y3-F1
#
_entry.id   AF-A0A6G1B6Y3-F1
#
_cell.length_a   1.000
_cell.length_b   1.000
_cell.length_c   1.000
_cell.angle_alpha   90.00
_cell.angle_beta   90.00
_cell.angle_gamma   90.00
#
_symmetry.space_group_name_H-M   'P 1'
#
loop_
_entity.id
_entity.type
_entity.pdbx_description
1 polymer ?
#
loop_
_entity_poly.entity_id
_entity_poly.type
_entity_poly.pdbx_seq_one_letter_code
_entity_poly.pdbx_strand_id
1 'polypeptide(L)'
;VFFRKIFVLQLVGLVLTYNFTDCDFEKIRKKYQEVIYHALDKYMNGRKSTGFNNHIYCEDPPDCLTKIDRITFYPNHGCTSLAKEIFAVRTNAALTLQCPGYSGMQMNNTQAKTKRKKREATTNKCREQVSRLMELWRRFSR
;
A
#
# COMPACT_ATOMS: atom_id res chain seq x y z
N VAL A 1 12.83 -11.15 47.49
CA VAL A 1 13.58 -11.02 46.21
C VAL A 1 12.58 -10.75 45.09
N PHE A 2 12.39 -9.49 44.69
CA PHE A 2 11.44 -9.12 43.66
C PHE A 2 12.10 -9.19 42.28
N PHE A 3 11.60 -10.07 41.42
CA PHE A 3 12.08 -10.25 40.05
C PHE A 3 11.86 -8.98 39.21
N ARG A 4 12.97 -8.35 38.81
CA ARG A 4 13.02 -7.35 37.75
C ARG A 4 12.57 -7.99 36.43
N LYS A 5 11.32 -7.78 36.01
CA LYS A 5 10.92 -8.02 34.61
C LYS A 5 11.43 -6.86 33.78
N ILE A 6 12.56 -7.09 33.14
CA ILE A 6 13.09 -6.24 32.06
C ILE A 6 12.02 -6.26 30.96
N PHE A 7 11.29 -5.16 30.82
CA PHE A 7 10.48 -4.90 29.63
C PHE A 7 11.45 -4.72 28.47
N VAL A 8 11.64 -5.79 27.70
CA VAL A 8 12.36 -5.75 26.43
C VAL A 8 11.68 -4.70 25.56
N LEU A 9 12.49 -3.73 25.12
CA LEU A 9 12.13 -2.62 24.26
C LEU A 9 11.11 -3.06 23.20
N GLN A 10 9.93 -2.42 23.21
CA GLN A 10 9.25 -2.17 21.94
C GLN A 10 10.16 -1.24 21.15
N LEU A 11 11.10 -1.81 20.39
CA LEU A 11 11.58 -1.18 19.16
C LEU A 11 10.36 -1.12 18.26
N VAL A 12 9.54 -0.08 18.45
CA VAL A 12 8.57 0.36 17.45
C VAL A 12 9.43 0.58 16.23
N GLY A 13 9.38 -0.38 15.31
CA GLY A 13 10.27 -0.43 14.17
C GLY A 13 10.26 0.93 13.54
N LEU A 14 11.40 1.62 13.64
CA LEU A 14 11.71 2.75 12.80
C LEU A 14 11.82 2.13 11.40
N VAL A 15 10.66 1.86 10.79
CA VAL A 15 10.56 1.44 9.41
C VAL A 15 11.11 2.63 8.68
N LEU A 16 12.38 2.51 8.30
CA LEU A 16 13.07 3.48 7.47
C LEU A 16 12.15 3.71 6.27
N THR A 17 11.56 4.89 6.19
CA THR A 17 10.83 5.29 4.99
C THR A 17 11.87 5.32 3.90
N TYR A 18 11.83 4.32 3.02
CA TYR A 18 12.74 4.22 1.90
C TYR A 18 12.66 5.51 1.07
N ASN A 19 13.81 6.02 0.64
CA ASN A 19 13.86 7.21 -0.20
C ASN A 19 13.68 6.82 -1.68
N PHE A 20 12.59 7.27 -2.28
CA PHE A 20 12.23 6.95 -3.66
C PHE A 20 12.85 7.89 -4.72
N THR A 21 13.75 8.81 -4.36
CA THR A 21 14.36 9.76 -5.32
C THR A 21 15.12 9.08 -6.46
N ASP A 22 15.74 7.94 -6.19
CA ASP A 22 16.66 7.29 -7.14
C ASP A 22 15.98 6.19 -7.97
N CYS A 23 14.64 6.10 -7.93
CA CYS A 23 13.89 5.12 -8.70
C CYS A 23 13.79 5.49 -10.19
N ASP A 24 13.68 4.48 -11.05
CA ASP A 24 13.35 4.64 -12.46
C ASP A 24 11.84 4.88 -12.63
N PHE A 25 11.42 6.15 -12.53
CA PHE A 25 10.00 6.52 -12.57
C PHE A 25 9.33 6.14 -13.90
N GLU A 26 10.03 6.25 -15.03
CA GLU A 26 9.49 5.91 -16.35
C GLU A 26 9.12 4.42 -16.44
N LYS A 27 10.00 3.54 -15.96
CA LYS A 27 9.68 2.11 -15.92
C LYS A 27 8.56 1.79 -14.94
N ILE A 28 8.49 2.49 -13.81
CA ILE A 28 7.39 2.30 -12.85
C ILE A 28 6.06 2.76 -13.47
N ARG A 29 6.02 3.92 -14.15
CA ARG A 29 4.83 4.42 -14.88
C ARG A 29 4.36 3.42 -15.93
N LYS A 30 5.29 2.86 -16.70
CA LYS A 30 5.00 1.80 -17.67
C LYS A 30 4.40 0.56 -17.00
N LYS A 31 4.99 0.10 -15.89
CA LYS A 31 4.42 -1.03 -15.12
C LYS A 31 3.05 -0.73 -14.54
N TYR A 32 2.82 0.52 -14.12
CA TYR A 32 1.51 0.94 -13.67
C TYR A 32 0.46 0.77 -14.76
N GLN A 33 0.72 1.28 -15.96
CA GLN A 33 -0.19 1.18 -17.10
C GLN A 33 -0.40 -0.27 -17.55
N GLU A 34 0.67 -1.06 -17.67
CA GLU A 34 0.63 -2.43 -18.20
C GLU A 34 -0.08 -3.41 -17.27
N VAL A 35 0.15 -3.33 -15.95
CA VAL A 35 -0.28 -4.41 -15.03
C VAL A 35 -0.92 -3.94 -13.74
N ILE A 36 -0.51 -2.81 -13.14
CA ILE A 36 -1.03 -2.41 -11.82
C ILE A 36 -2.42 -1.81 -11.95
N TYR A 37 -2.64 -0.94 -12.95
CA TYR A 37 -3.93 -0.27 -13.20
C TYR A 37 -5.07 -1.27 -13.36
N HIS A 38 -4.89 -2.28 -14.22
CA HIS A 38 -5.89 -3.32 -14.44
C HIS A 38 -6.21 -4.13 -13.18
N ALA A 39 -5.22 -4.36 -12.30
CA ALA A 39 -5.46 -5.05 -11.04
C ALA A 39 -6.22 -4.18 -10.03
N LEU A 40 -5.94 -2.88 -9.98
CA LEU A 40 -6.69 -1.90 -9.17
C LEU A 40 -8.14 -1.77 -9.65
N ASP A 41 -8.34 -1.64 -10.96
CA ASP A 41 -9.66 -1.50 -11.57
C ASP A 41 -10.52 -2.76 -11.34
N LYS A 42 -9.92 -3.95 -11.51
CA LYS A 42 -10.55 -5.22 -11.18
C LYS A 42 -10.94 -5.32 -9.70
N TYR A 43 -10.09 -4.88 -8.77
CA TYR A 43 -10.43 -4.87 -7.35
C TYR A 43 -11.65 -3.98 -7.04
N MET A 44 -11.76 -2.85 -7.73
CA MET A 44 -12.88 -1.92 -7.58
C MET A 44 -14.18 -2.42 -8.23
N ASN A 45 -14.15 -3.52 -9.00
CA ASN A 45 -15.29 -4.06 -9.73
C ASN A 45 -16.02 -2.97 -10.56
N GLY A 46 -15.28 -2.06 -11.18
CA GLY A 46 -15.84 -0.96 -11.98
C GLY A 46 -16.57 0.14 -11.17
N ARG A 47 -16.56 0.11 -9.83
CA ARG A 47 -17.05 1.24 -9.04
C ARG A 47 -16.11 2.42 -9.20
N LYS A 48 -16.64 3.54 -9.71
CA LYS A 48 -15.87 4.78 -9.90
C LYS A 48 -15.39 5.32 -8.55
N SER A 49 -14.15 5.82 -8.54
CA SER A 49 -13.50 6.51 -7.40
C SER A 49 -14.36 7.66 -6.81
N THR A 50 -15.26 8.22 -7.63
CA THR A 50 -16.13 9.35 -7.32
C THR A 50 -17.14 9.11 -6.20
N GLY A 51 -17.28 7.86 -5.71
CA GLY A 51 -18.10 7.54 -4.54
C GLY A 51 -17.42 7.83 -3.18
N PHE A 52 -16.16 8.26 -3.19
CA PHE A 52 -15.37 8.52 -1.98
C PHE A 52 -14.78 9.94 -2.03
N ASN A 53 -14.85 10.69 -0.91
CA ASN A 53 -14.16 11.97 -0.77
C ASN A 53 -12.65 11.72 -0.63
N ASN A 54 -11.95 11.72 -1.76
CA ASN A 54 -10.54 11.44 -1.80
C ASN A 54 -9.75 12.74 -1.86
N HIS A 55 -9.48 13.32 -0.68
CA HIS A 55 -8.55 14.43 -0.55
C HIS A 55 -7.15 13.88 -0.27
N ILE A 56 -6.55 13.20 -1.26
CA ILE A 56 -5.16 12.76 -1.15
C ILE A 56 -4.32 13.41 -2.24
N TYR A 57 -3.19 13.96 -1.80
CA TYR A 57 -2.31 14.79 -2.62
C TYR A 57 -0.88 14.25 -2.48
N CYS A 58 -0.12 14.28 -3.57
CA CYS A 58 1.34 14.12 -3.53
C CYS A 58 2.03 15.22 -4.33
N GLU A 59 3.18 15.68 -3.86
CA GLU A 59 3.91 16.84 -4.40
C GLU A 59 4.71 16.49 -5.65
N ASP A 60 5.52 15.44 -5.55
CA ASP A 60 6.45 14.99 -6.59
C ASP A 60 6.44 13.45 -6.72
N PRO A 61 7.11 12.87 -7.73
CA PRO A 61 7.10 11.42 -7.92
C PRO A 61 7.57 10.61 -6.70
N PRO A 62 8.66 10.98 -5.99
CA PRO A 62 9.06 10.32 -4.74
C PRO A 62 7.99 10.36 -3.64
N ASP A 63 7.36 11.51 -3.40
CA ASP A 63 6.28 11.65 -2.42
C ASP A 63 5.06 10.80 -2.81
N CYS A 64 4.73 10.75 -4.09
CA CYS A 64 3.67 9.86 -4.59
C CYS A 64 3.99 8.39 -4.29
N LEU A 65 5.21 7.92 -4.59
CA LEU A 65 5.62 6.53 -4.33
C LEU A 65 5.64 6.22 -2.83
N THR A 66 6.07 7.16 -1.99
CA THR A 66 6.03 7.04 -0.53
C THR A 66 4.60 6.81 -0.02
N LYS A 67 3.63 7.58 -0.53
CA LYS A 67 2.22 7.45 -0.16
C LYS A 67 1.57 6.19 -0.73
N ILE A 68 1.95 5.79 -1.94
CA ILE A 68 1.52 4.54 -2.59
C ILE A 68 1.98 3.33 -1.76
N ASP A 69 3.27 3.28 -1.42
CA ASP A 69 3.87 2.24 -0.60
C ASP A 69 3.14 2.15 0.75
N ARG A 70 3.00 3.29 1.44
CA ARG A 70 2.34 3.37 2.74
C ARG A 70 0.91 2.80 2.71
N ILE A 71 0.09 3.21 1.75
CA ILE A 71 -1.32 2.78 1.66
C ILE A 71 -1.43 1.30 1.23
N THR A 72 -0.55 0.85 0.35
CA THR A 72 -0.58 -0.52 -0.19
C THR A 72 -0.21 -1.54 0.87
N PHE A 73 0.78 -1.22 1.69
CA PHE A 73 1.50 -2.21 2.47
C PHE A 73 1.24 -2.10 3.98
N TYR A 74 0.98 -0.91 4.51
CA TYR A 74 0.80 -0.72 5.94
C TYR A 74 -0.69 -0.74 6.32
N PRO A 75 -1.08 -1.52 7.35
CA PRO A 75 -2.47 -1.58 7.80
C PRO A 75 -3.01 -0.20 8.20
N ASN A 76 -4.25 0.10 7.83
CA ASN A 76 -4.96 1.31 8.27
C ASN A 76 -6.22 0.93 9.06
N HIS A 77 -6.70 1.83 9.93
CA HIS A 77 -7.87 1.61 10.76
C HIS A 77 -9.12 1.32 9.91
N GLY A 78 -9.46 0.04 9.77
CA GLY A 78 -10.63 -0.42 9.04
C GLY A 78 -10.36 -1.12 7.70
N CYS A 79 -9.10 -1.17 7.24
CA CYS A 79 -8.68 -2.09 6.19
C CYS A 79 -7.49 -2.94 6.68
N THR A 80 -7.75 -4.22 6.92
CA THR A 80 -6.84 -5.09 7.68
C THR A 80 -5.55 -5.44 6.92
N SER A 81 -5.59 -5.55 5.59
CA SER A 81 -4.39 -5.69 4.76
C SER A 81 -4.76 -5.63 3.27
N LEU A 82 -4.06 -4.80 2.50
CA LEU A 82 -4.08 -4.80 1.03
C LEU A 82 -2.84 -5.51 0.46
N ALA A 83 -1.83 -5.79 1.29
CA ALA A 83 -0.53 -6.34 0.85
C ALA A 83 -0.61 -7.69 0.12
N LYS A 84 -1.70 -8.44 0.30
CA LYS A 84 -1.94 -9.74 -0.36
C LYS A 84 -2.70 -9.61 -1.69
N GLU A 85 -3.19 -8.42 -2.02
CA GLU A 85 -3.94 -8.20 -3.26
C GLU A 85 -3.02 -8.23 -4.48
N ILE A 86 -3.55 -8.61 -5.63
CA ILE A 86 -2.77 -8.75 -6.87
C ILE A 86 -2.07 -7.44 -7.24
N PHE A 87 -2.75 -6.30 -7.08
CA PHE A 87 -2.14 -5.00 -7.35
C PHE A 87 -0.98 -4.71 -6.40
N ALA A 88 -1.06 -5.12 -5.13
CA ALA A 88 0.00 -4.90 -4.14
C ALA A 88 1.24 -5.74 -4.45
N VAL A 89 1.05 -7.01 -4.85
CA VAL A 89 2.15 -7.88 -5.29
C VAL A 89 2.85 -7.27 -6.52
N ARG A 90 2.08 -6.76 -7.49
CA ARG A 90 2.63 -6.11 -8.69
C ARG A 90 3.35 -4.79 -8.36
N THR A 91 2.81 -3.99 -7.45
CA THR A 91 3.48 -2.79 -6.94
C THR A 91 4.81 -3.15 -6.29
N ASN A 92 4.84 -4.14 -5.39
CA ASN A 92 6.05 -4.55 -4.70
C ASN A 92 7.13 -4.98 -5.72
N ALA A 93 6.76 -5.82 -6.68
CA ALA A 93 7.67 -6.28 -7.72
C ALA A 93 8.19 -5.13 -8.60
N ALA A 94 7.34 -4.16 -8.94
CA ALA A 94 7.75 -2.99 -9.71
C ALA A 94 8.73 -2.10 -8.94
N LEU A 95 8.46 -1.82 -7.66
CA LEU A 95 9.34 -1.03 -6.82
C LEU A 95 10.67 -1.74 -6.57
N THR A 96 10.66 -3.02 -6.20
CA THR A 96 11.90 -3.81 -6.00
C THR A 96 12.78 -3.85 -7.25
N LEU A 97 12.18 -3.89 -8.44
CA LEU A 97 12.95 -3.93 -9.69
C LEU A 97 13.52 -2.56 -10.08
N GLN A 98 12.78 -1.47 -9.79
CA GLN A 98 13.08 -0.14 -10.34
C GLN A 98 13.61 0.86 -9.32
N CYS A 99 13.67 0.50 -8.03
CA CYS A 99 14.17 1.34 -6.95
C CYS A 99 15.41 0.71 -6.31
N PRO A 100 16.62 1.24 -6.56
CA PRO A 100 17.85 0.71 -5.99
C PRO A 100 17.82 0.68 -4.45
N GLY A 101 18.06 -0.48 -3.85
CA GLY A 101 18.06 -0.64 -2.39
C GLY A 101 16.68 -0.75 -1.73
N TYR A 102 15.59 -0.71 -2.50
CA TYR A 102 14.26 -1.03 -1.97
C TYR A 102 14.12 -2.54 -1.76
N SER A 103 14.05 -2.96 -0.50
CA SER A 103 14.01 -4.37 -0.12
C SER A 103 12.65 -5.06 -0.34
N GLY A 104 11.62 -4.27 -0.67
CA GLY A 104 10.25 -4.78 -0.80
C GLY A 104 9.57 -5.07 0.54
N MET A 105 8.25 -5.08 0.55
CA MET A 105 7.48 -5.54 1.70
C MET A 105 7.66 -7.06 1.89
N GLN A 106 8.15 -7.46 3.07
CA GLN A 106 8.13 -8.86 3.49
C GLN A 106 6.72 -9.26 3.95
N MET A 107 6.10 -10.17 3.22
CA MET A 107 4.76 -10.68 3.54
C MET A 107 4.85 -11.81 4.55
N ASN A 108 4.65 -11.52 5.84
CA ASN A 108 4.55 -12.56 6.86
C ASN A 108 3.20 -13.30 6.73
N ASN A 109 3.25 -14.63 6.65
CA ASN A 109 2.10 -15.52 6.50
C ASN A 109 1.30 -15.63 7.81
N THR A 110 0.58 -14.58 8.21
CA THR A 110 -0.38 -14.67 9.31
C THR A 110 -1.74 -15.13 8.79
N GLN A 111 -2.26 -16.23 9.37
CA GLN A 111 -3.57 -16.81 9.05
C GLN A 111 -4.72 -15.88 9.52
N ALA A 112 -5.66 -15.58 8.63
CA ALA A 112 -6.80 -14.71 8.93
C ALA A 112 -7.99 -15.52 9.50
N LYS A 113 -8.36 -15.27 10.77
CA LYS A 113 -9.58 -15.83 11.40
C LYS A 113 -10.85 -15.13 10.90
N THR A 114 -11.90 -15.91 10.62
CA THR A 114 -13.18 -15.53 10.02
C THR A 114 -14.19 -15.00 11.04
N LYS A 115 -14.57 -13.71 10.96
CA LYS A 115 -15.80 -13.15 11.57
C LYS A 115 -16.63 -12.42 10.51
N ARG A 116 -17.89 -12.86 10.30
CA ARG A 116 -18.68 -12.62 9.07
C ARG A 116 -19.39 -11.26 9.01
N LYS A 117 -19.83 -10.65 10.14
CA LYS A 117 -20.52 -9.33 10.16
C LYS A 117 -19.60 -8.10 10.03
N LYS A 118 -18.30 -8.22 10.30
CA LYS A 118 -17.30 -7.13 10.15
C LYS A 118 -16.84 -6.95 8.69
N ARG A 119 -17.15 -7.90 7.79
CA ARG A 119 -16.61 -7.98 6.43
C ARG A 119 -17.04 -6.82 5.53
N GLU A 120 -18.33 -6.48 5.45
CA GLU A 120 -18.80 -5.44 4.53
C GLU A 120 -18.28 -4.03 4.86
N ALA A 121 -18.28 -3.65 6.15
CA ALA A 121 -17.72 -2.38 6.59
C ALA A 121 -16.20 -2.30 6.35
N THR A 122 -15.48 -3.42 6.55
CA THR A 122 -14.05 -3.52 6.20
C THR A 122 -13.83 -3.46 4.69
N THR A 123 -14.70 -4.08 3.88
CA THR A 123 -14.62 -4.02 2.42
C THR A 123 -14.83 -2.59 1.88
N ASN A 124 -15.79 -1.84 2.41
CA ASN A 124 -16.02 -0.45 1.98
C ASN A 124 -14.84 0.46 2.35
N LYS A 125 -14.27 0.31 3.55
CA LYS A 125 -13.07 1.05 3.95
C LYS A 125 -11.83 0.67 3.14
N CYS A 126 -11.65 -0.60 2.79
CA CYS A 126 -10.58 -1.01 1.88
C CYS A 126 -10.75 -0.42 0.47
N ARG A 127 -12.00 -0.37 -0.04
CA ARG A 127 -12.30 0.27 -1.32
C ARG A 127 -12.00 1.77 -1.30
N GLU A 128 -12.31 2.47 -0.21
CA GLU A 128 -11.93 3.88 -0.03
C GLU A 128 -10.41 4.07 -0.09
N GLN A 129 -9.64 3.20 0.56
CA GLN A 129 -8.17 3.24 0.47
C GLN A 129 -7.67 2.96 -0.95
N VAL A 130 -8.24 1.98 -1.65
CA VAL A 130 -7.88 1.69 -3.04
C VAL A 130 -8.27 2.84 -3.98
N SER A 131 -9.36 3.54 -3.70
CA SER A 131 -9.75 4.77 -4.41
C SER A 131 -8.67 5.84 -4.33
N ARG A 132 -8.16 6.10 -3.12
CA ARG A 132 -7.05 7.03 -2.87
C ARG A 132 -5.76 6.57 -3.54
N LEU A 133 -5.49 5.26 -3.50
CA LEU A 133 -4.33 4.66 -4.16
C LEU A 133 -4.37 4.87 -5.68
N MET A 134 -5.54 4.70 -6.32
CA MET A 134 -5.70 4.96 -7.75
C MET A 134 -5.46 6.43 -8.10
N GLU A 135 -5.83 7.37 -7.24
CA GLU A 135 -5.59 8.81 -7.47
C GLU A 135 -4.11 9.17 -7.34
N LEU A 136 -3.41 8.63 -6.35
CA LEU A 136 -1.96 8.78 -6.23
C LEU A 136 -1.24 8.23 -7.47
N TRP A 137 -1.61 7.04 -7.95
CA TRP A 137 -1.03 6.46 -9.16
C TRP A 137 -1.30 7.29 -10.40
N ARG A 138 -2.54 7.80 -10.56
CA ARG A 138 -2.88 8.70 -11.67
C ARG A 138 -2.01 9.95 -11.63
N ARG A 139 -1.74 10.48 -10.45
CA ARG A 139 -0.92 11.67 -10.28
C ARG A 139 0.56 11.42 -10.54
N PHE A 140 1.10 10.32 -10.02
CA PHE A 140 2.46 9.86 -10.30
C PHE A 140 2.71 9.65 -11.81
N SER A 141 1.66 9.22 -12.52
CA SER A 141 1.73 8.94 -13.97
C SER A 141 1.50 10.15 -14.87
N ARG A 142 1.18 11.33 -14.29
CA ARG A 142 1.25 12.60 -15.02
C ARG A 142 2.70 13.04 -15.12
#